data_AF-A0A151DWV1-F1
#
_entry.id   AF-A0A151DWV1-F1
#
_cell.length_a   1.000
_cell.length_b   1.000
_cell.length_c   1.000
_cell.angle_alpha   90.00
_cell.angle_beta   90.00
_cell.angle_gamma   90.00
#
_symmetry.space_group_name_H-M   'P 1'
#
loop_
_entity.id
_entity.type
_entity.pdbx_description
1 polymer ?
#
loop_
_entity_poly.entity_id
_entity_poly.type
_entity_poly.pdbx_seq_one_letter_code
_entity_poly.pdbx_strand_id
1 'polypeptide(L)'
;MVCNPWFSGIVSCVSFIFLWGGLINIFVVGLILVFIAIVFFVHAVHLQFNVRKGKKSFGMPEGILLYSDLNVPATPLFSKRLQLSGKPDCIVKKENHYLPVEVKSGRGARPHFSQILQLAAYCQILEDTSGVFVPEGILIYNNLPYTIPFNPKLRYELESVMKTMRASLRSGTVRRNHNDPRRCRHCSMKHYCTEVVQEVG
;
A
#
# COMPACT_ATOMS: atom_id res chain seq x y z
N MET A 1 70.90 45.31 37.28
CA MET A 1 70.91 43.87 36.95
C MET A 1 70.64 43.15 38.25
N VAL A 2 69.62 42.31 38.42
CA VAL A 2 69.21 41.20 37.56
C VAL A 2 67.68 41.12 37.56
N CYS A 3 67.05 41.35 36.41
CA CYS A 3 65.67 40.92 36.16
C CYS A 3 65.66 39.39 36.20
N ASN A 4 64.90 38.79 37.10
CA ASN A 4 64.85 37.34 37.27
C ASN A 4 63.92 36.74 36.19
N PRO A 5 64.43 36.04 35.14
CA PRO A 5 63.62 35.66 33.97
C PRO A 5 62.71 34.44 34.20
N TRP A 6 62.68 33.87 35.42
CA TRP A 6 62.06 32.57 35.67
C TRP A 6 60.55 32.62 35.96
N PHE A 7 60.00 33.78 36.33
CA PHE A 7 58.59 33.88 36.74
C PHE A 7 57.59 34.02 35.56
N SER A 8 58.05 34.44 34.38
CA SER A 8 57.21 34.61 33.18
C SER A 8 56.98 33.31 32.39
N GLY A 9 57.88 32.32 32.52
CA GLY A 9 57.75 31.03 31.81
C GLY A 9 56.66 30.12 32.37
N ILE A 10 56.46 30.10 33.69
CA ILE A 10 55.54 29.18 34.36
C ILE A 10 54.08 29.62 34.17
N VAL A 11 53.80 30.93 34.24
CA VAL A 11 52.45 31.48 34.04
C VAL A 11 51.98 31.31 32.58
N SER A 12 52.90 31.38 31.62
CA SER A 12 52.63 31.11 30.20
C SER A 12 52.33 29.62 29.95
N CYS A 13 53.12 28.70 30.54
CA CYS A 13 52.88 27.26 30.42
C CYS A 13 51.54 26.80 31.01
N VAL A 14 51.15 27.30 32.20
CA VAL A 14 49.89 26.91 32.85
C VAL A 14 48.67 27.43 32.07
N SER A 15 48.76 28.64 31.49
CA SER A 15 47.71 29.21 30.63
C SER A 15 47.57 28.46 29.30
N PHE A 16 48.69 27.98 28.73
CA PHE A 16 48.70 27.14 27.53
C PHE A 16 48.05 25.76 27.76
N ILE A 17 48.31 25.11 28.91
CA ILE A 17 47.74 23.80 29.24
C ILE A 17 46.22 23.88 29.47
N PHE A 18 45.73 24.94 30.12
CA PHE A 18 44.29 25.14 30.35
C PHE A 18 43.52 25.51 29.08
N LEU A 19 44.07 26.35 28.18
CA LEU A 19 43.45 26.64 26.89
C LEU A 19 43.44 25.43 25.95
N TRP A 20 44.55 24.68 25.87
CA TRP A 20 44.63 23.49 25.03
C TRP A 20 43.77 22.34 25.56
N GLY A 21 43.67 22.15 26.89
CA GLY A 21 42.77 21.15 27.48
C GLY A 21 41.29 21.42 27.21
N GLY A 22 40.86 22.68 27.22
CA GLY A 22 39.51 23.08 26.82
C GLY A 22 39.23 22.84 25.33
N LEU A 23 40.18 23.19 24.46
CA LEU A 23 40.08 22.94 23.02
C LEU A 23 40.05 21.44 22.71
N ILE A 24 40.92 20.64 23.32
CA ILE A 24 40.94 19.18 23.16
C ILE A 24 39.61 18.57 23.59
N ASN A 25 39.03 19.02 24.71
CA ASN A 25 37.71 18.57 25.15
C ASN A 25 36.59 18.95 24.15
N ILE A 26 36.62 20.15 23.57
CA ILE A 26 35.66 20.56 22.54
C ILE A 26 35.81 19.71 21.27
N PHE A 27 37.04 19.43 20.84
CA PHE A 27 37.29 18.55 19.69
C PHE A 27 36.82 17.12 19.95
N VAL A 28 37.09 16.57 21.14
CA VAL A 28 36.66 15.22 21.53
C VAL A 28 35.13 15.14 21.58
N VAL A 29 34.46 16.09 22.21
CA VAL A 29 32.99 16.16 22.24
C VAL A 29 32.41 16.31 20.82
N GLY A 30 33.03 17.14 19.99
CA GLY A 30 32.65 17.29 18.57
C GLY A 30 32.75 15.99 17.80
N LEU A 31 33.86 15.24 17.94
CA LEU A 31 34.04 13.94 17.31
C LEU A 31 33.01 12.91 17.80
N ILE A 32 32.69 12.90 19.10
CA ILE A 32 31.65 12.03 19.66
C ILE A 32 30.28 12.34 19.05
N LEU A 33 29.90 13.62 18.95
CA LEU A 33 28.63 14.04 18.35
C LEU A 33 28.55 13.68 16.86
N VAL A 34 29.64 13.89 16.11
CA VAL A 34 29.72 13.49 14.69
C VAL A 34 29.59 11.98 14.55
N PHE A 35 30.26 11.20 15.40
CA PHE A 35 30.14 9.74 15.39
C PHE A 35 28.71 9.28 15.65
N ILE A 36 28.05 9.84 16.68
CA ILE A 36 26.65 9.56 17.00
C ILE A 36 25.74 9.92 15.82
N ALA A 37 25.94 11.08 15.19
CA ALA A 37 25.17 11.51 14.02
C ALA A 37 25.33 10.54 12.83
N ILE A 38 26.55 10.05 12.58
CA ILE A 38 26.82 9.04 11.55
C ILE A 38 26.08 7.73 11.86
N VAL A 39 26.11 7.26 13.11
CA VAL A 39 25.39 6.04 13.51
C VAL A 39 23.88 6.18 13.28
N PHE A 40 23.28 7.30 13.70
CA PHE A 40 21.86 7.56 13.45
C PHE A 40 21.54 7.66 11.95
N PHE A 41 22.41 8.31 11.17
CA PHE A 41 22.24 8.42 9.72
C PHE A 41 22.28 7.05 9.04
N VAL A 42 23.26 6.20 9.37
CA VAL A 42 23.38 4.85 8.84
C VAL A 42 22.16 3.99 9.22
N HIS A 43 21.70 4.09 10.47
CA HIS A 43 20.50 3.37 10.92
C HIS A 43 19.25 3.83 10.17
N ALA A 44 19.08 5.15 9.99
CA ALA A 44 17.98 5.71 9.22
C ALA A 44 18.00 5.24 7.75
N VAL A 45 19.18 5.24 7.12
CA VAL A 45 19.37 4.72 5.75
C VAL A 45 19.03 3.23 5.69
N HIS A 46 19.50 2.43 6.64
CA HIS A 46 19.21 0.99 6.69
C HIS A 46 17.71 0.69 6.85
N LEU A 47 17.03 1.41 7.76
CA LEU A 47 15.58 1.32 7.91
C LEU A 47 14.85 1.70 6.62
N GLN A 48 15.24 2.80 5.96
CA GLN A 48 14.65 3.20 4.69
C GLN A 48 14.88 2.14 3.60
N PHE A 49 16.06 1.56 3.52
CA PHE A 49 16.36 0.47 2.59
C PHE A 49 15.51 -0.77 2.85
N ASN A 50 15.31 -1.15 4.12
CA ASN A 50 14.48 -2.30 4.48
C ASN A 50 13.00 -2.07 4.19
N VAL A 51 12.48 -0.88 4.46
CA VAL A 51 11.11 -0.51 4.08
C VAL A 51 10.94 -0.48 2.57
N ARG A 52 11.90 0.08 1.82
CA ARG A 52 11.88 0.10 0.35
C ARG A 52 11.96 -1.30 -0.24
N LYS A 53 12.83 -2.17 0.30
CA LYS A 53 12.92 -3.59 -0.07
C LYS A 53 11.59 -4.28 0.20
N GLY A 54 11.02 -4.12 1.39
CA GLY A 54 9.71 -4.66 1.75
C GLY A 54 8.63 -4.21 0.77
N LYS A 55 8.49 -2.90 0.51
CA LYS A 55 7.50 -2.36 -0.44
C LYS A 55 7.65 -2.95 -1.85
N LYS A 56 8.88 -3.06 -2.35
CA LYS A 56 9.16 -3.72 -3.65
C LYS A 56 8.84 -5.21 -3.62
N SER A 57 9.13 -5.88 -2.51
CA SER A 57 8.83 -7.29 -2.29
C SER A 57 7.33 -7.58 -2.14
N PHE A 58 6.47 -6.57 -1.97
CA PHE A 58 5.01 -6.68 -1.92
C PHE A 58 4.31 -6.33 -3.25
N GLY A 59 5.06 -5.95 -4.31
CA GLY A 59 4.46 -5.58 -5.60
C GLY A 59 3.65 -4.28 -5.56
N MET A 60 3.81 -3.47 -4.52
CA MET A 60 3.07 -2.22 -4.37
C MET A 60 3.51 -1.22 -5.45
N PRO A 61 2.56 -0.54 -6.14
CA PRO A 61 2.91 0.48 -7.12
C PRO A 61 3.61 1.68 -6.48
N GLU A 62 4.49 2.30 -7.26
CA GLU A 62 5.09 3.60 -6.89
C GLU A 62 4.04 4.72 -7.00
N GLY A 63 3.97 5.59 -5.98
CA GLY A 63 3.04 6.72 -5.93
C GLY A 63 2.76 7.21 -4.51
N ILE A 64 1.96 8.28 -4.39
CA ILE A 64 1.51 8.77 -3.08
C ILE A 64 0.38 7.87 -2.61
N LEU A 65 0.62 7.15 -1.52
CA LEU A 65 -0.42 6.41 -0.81
C LEU A 65 -1.37 7.41 -0.17
N LEU A 66 -2.47 7.71 -0.86
CA LEU A 66 -3.51 8.57 -0.30
C LEU A 66 -4.26 7.88 0.81
N TYR A 67 -4.39 6.56 0.68
CA TYR A 67 -5.27 5.79 1.51
C TYR A 67 -4.83 4.32 1.57
N SER A 68 -4.89 3.76 2.77
CA SER A 68 -4.72 2.35 3.06
C SER A 68 -5.65 1.97 4.20
N ASP A 69 -6.59 1.07 3.94
CA ASP A 69 -7.49 0.52 4.96
C ASP A 69 -6.75 -0.32 6.00
N LEU A 70 -5.48 -0.64 5.73
CA LEU A 70 -4.66 -1.51 6.59
C LEU A 70 -4.38 -0.89 7.96
N ASN A 71 -4.55 0.44 8.13
CA ASN A 71 -4.18 1.15 9.35
C ASN A 71 -5.29 2.03 9.97
N VAL A 72 -6.29 2.49 9.21
CA VAL A 72 -7.41 3.34 9.71
C VAL A 72 -8.69 2.99 8.95
N PRO A 73 -9.84 2.76 9.64
CA PRO A 73 -11.08 2.40 8.97
C PRO A 73 -11.56 3.53 8.06
N ALA A 74 -11.65 3.25 6.77
CA ALA A 74 -12.19 4.20 5.80
C ALA A 74 -13.71 4.15 5.68
N THR A 75 -14.28 5.31 5.39
CA THR A 75 -15.65 5.45 4.93
C THR A 75 -15.80 4.77 3.56
N PRO A 76 -16.79 3.88 3.37
CA PRO A 76 -17.09 3.31 2.07
C PRO A 76 -17.35 4.41 1.03
N LEU A 77 -16.73 4.26 -0.13
CA LEU A 77 -16.96 5.15 -1.26
C LEU A 77 -18.22 4.70 -2.03
N PHE A 78 -18.93 5.64 -2.65
CA PHE A 78 -20.20 5.36 -3.31
C PHE A 78 -20.26 5.92 -4.74
N SER A 79 -20.50 5.04 -5.70
CA SER A 79 -20.86 5.39 -7.08
C SER A 79 -22.37 5.62 -7.16
N LYS A 80 -22.77 6.86 -7.44
CA LYS A 80 -24.18 7.20 -7.71
C LYS A 80 -24.67 6.58 -9.01
N ARG A 81 -23.83 6.56 -10.05
CA ARG A 81 -24.16 6.10 -11.40
C ARG A 81 -24.57 4.63 -11.40
N LEU A 82 -23.77 3.79 -10.74
CA LEU A 82 -24.02 2.36 -10.64
C LEU A 82 -24.53 1.94 -9.26
N GLN A 83 -25.02 2.87 -8.42
CA GLN A 83 -25.55 2.59 -7.08
C GLN A 83 -24.78 1.49 -6.34
N LEU A 84 -23.45 1.61 -6.35
CA LEU A 84 -22.56 0.62 -5.77
C LEU A 84 -21.66 1.30 -4.76
N SER A 85 -21.45 0.63 -3.64
CA SER A 85 -20.56 1.06 -2.57
C SER A 85 -19.43 0.06 -2.44
N GLY A 86 -18.24 0.54 -2.12
CA GLY A 86 -17.09 -0.31 -1.94
C GLY A 86 -15.97 0.41 -1.22
N LYS A 87 -15.04 -0.39 -0.70
CA LYS A 87 -13.85 0.10 -0.02
C LYS A 87 -12.65 -0.66 -0.60
N PRO A 88 -11.84 -0.01 -1.44
CA PRO A 88 -10.56 -0.58 -1.87
C PRO A 88 -9.65 -0.83 -0.67
N ASP A 89 -8.74 -1.79 -0.76
CA ASP A 89 -7.71 -1.97 0.29
C ASP A 89 -6.78 -0.75 0.34
N CYS A 90 -6.47 -0.18 -0.82
CA CYS A 90 -5.55 0.94 -0.97
C CYS A 90 -5.91 1.78 -2.21
N ILE A 91 -5.63 3.09 -2.14
CA ILE A 91 -5.74 4.01 -3.28
C ILE A 91 -4.42 4.77 -3.40
N VAL A 92 -3.82 4.68 -4.59
CA VAL A 92 -2.58 5.38 -4.93
C VAL A 92 -2.90 6.54 -5.86
N LYS A 93 -2.40 7.73 -5.53
CA LYS A 93 -2.40 8.87 -6.47
C LYS A 93 -1.16 8.78 -7.33
N LYS A 94 -1.36 8.73 -8.64
CA LYS A 94 -0.37 9.17 -9.62
C LYS A 94 -0.74 10.58 -10.06
N GLU A 95 0.22 11.30 -10.63
CA GLU A 95 0.15 12.74 -10.92
C GLU A 95 -1.27 13.23 -11.29
N ASN A 96 -1.90 12.59 -12.27
CA ASN A 96 -3.20 12.99 -12.81
C ASN A 96 -4.35 11.98 -12.61
N HIS A 97 -4.18 10.89 -11.87
CA HIS A 97 -5.25 9.90 -11.68
C HIS A 97 -5.11 9.06 -10.40
N TYR A 98 -6.18 8.38 -10.04
CA TYR A 98 -6.26 7.48 -8.89
C TYR A 98 -6.19 6.02 -9.34
N LEU A 99 -5.48 5.20 -8.57
CA LEU A 99 -5.33 3.77 -8.82
C LEU A 99 -5.84 2.99 -7.61
N PRO A 100 -6.93 2.23 -7.74
CA PRO A 100 -7.30 1.27 -6.70
C PRO A 100 -6.32 0.10 -6.71
N VAL A 101 -5.91 -0.31 -5.52
CA VAL A 101 -5.08 -1.49 -5.28
C VAL A 101 -5.84 -2.45 -4.39
N GLU A 102 -5.96 -3.70 -4.83
CA GLU A 102 -6.61 -4.80 -4.10
C GLU A 102 -5.60 -5.92 -3.87
N VAL A 103 -5.49 -6.40 -2.64
CA VAL A 103 -4.54 -7.44 -2.24
C VAL A 103 -5.28 -8.76 -2.01
N LYS A 104 -4.84 -9.82 -2.70
CA LYS A 104 -5.36 -11.18 -2.51
C LYS A 104 -4.31 -12.05 -1.83
N SER A 105 -4.64 -12.52 -0.63
CA SER A 105 -3.81 -13.42 0.20
C SER A 105 -3.91 -14.90 -0.19
N GLY A 106 -4.81 -15.26 -1.12
CA GLY A 106 -5.03 -16.64 -1.54
C GLY A 106 -3.94 -17.19 -2.47
N ARG A 107 -3.77 -18.52 -2.48
CA ARG A 107 -2.78 -19.26 -3.30
C ARG A 107 -3.02 -19.25 -4.82
N GLY A 108 -3.83 -18.32 -5.33
CA GLY A 108 -4.11 -18.19 -6.76
C GLY A 108 -2.90 -17.69 -7.52
N ALA A 109 -2.59 -18.32 -8.66
CA ALA A 109 -1.47 -17.89 -9.52
C ALA A 109 -1.83 -16.72 -10.45
N ARG A 110 -3.13 -16.46 -10.68
CA ARG A 110 -3.61 -15.41 -11.58
C ARG A 110 -4.97 -14.86 -11.11
N PRO A 111 -5.30 -13.60 -11.45
CA PRO A 111 -6.62 -13.03 -11.20
C PRO A 111 -7.74 -13.79 -11.88
N HIS A 112 -8.78 -14.16 -11.13
CA HIS A 112 -10.04 -14.63 -11.71
C HIS A 112 -10.90 -13.47 -12.18
N PHE A 113 -11.80 -13.74 -13.12
CA PHE A 113 -12.70 -12.73 -13.67
C PHE A 113 -13.57 -12.02 -12.61
N SER A 114 -14.01 -12.73 -11.56
CA SER A 114 -14.75 -12.11 -10.46
C SER A 114 -13.93 -11.08 -9.68
N GLN A 115 -12.62 -11.31 -9.53
CA GLN A 115 -11.69 -10.42 -8.85
C GLN A 115 -11.36 -9.22 -9.73
N ILE A 116 -11.27 -9.44 -11.05
CA ILE A 116 -11.19 -8.36 -12.04
C ILE A 116 -12.44 -7.47 -12.00
N LEU A 117 -13.65 -8.05 -11.94
CA LEU A 117 -14.89 -7.29 -11.82
C LEU A 117 -15.00 -6.54 -10.49
N GLN A 118 -14.51 -7.13 -9.39
CA GLN A 118 -14.44 -6.43 -8.10
C GLN A 118 -13.52 -5.20 -8.21
N LEU A 119 -12.33 -5.35 -8.78
CA LEU A 119 -11.43 -4.23 -9.01
C LEU A 119 -12.05 -3.18 -9.95
N ALA A 120 -12.74 -3.61 -11.01
CA ALA A 120 -13.45 -2.72 -11.92
C ALA A 120 -14.52 -1.89 -11.19
N ALA A 121 -15.23 -2.49 -10.21
CA ALA A 121 -16.17 -1.75 -9.37
C ALA A 121 -15.48 -0.64 -8.59
N TYR A 122 -14.27 -0.88 -8.05
CA TYR A 122 -13.48 0.16 -7.38
C TYR A 122 -13.00 1.24 -8.33
N CYS A 123 -12.55 0.88 -9.54
CA CYS A 123 -12.21 1.87 -10.56
C CYS A 123 -13.42 2.76 -10.86
N GLN A 124 -14.61 2.18 -11.01
CA GLN A 124 -15.83 2.94 -11.24
C GLN A 124 -16.18 3.87 -10.07
N ILE A 125 -16.06 3.40 -8.83
CA ILE A 125 -16.33 4.22 -7.65
C ILE A 125 -15.38 5.40 -7.60
N LEU A 126 -14.09 5.18 -7.83
CA LEU A 126 -13.09 6.24 -7.82
C LEU A 126 -13.36 7.26 -8.93
N GLU A 127 -13.67 6.82 -10.14
CA GLU A 127 -13.99 7.72 -11.23
C GLU A 127 -15.24 8.58 -10.93
N ASP A 128 -16.30 7.97 -10.40
CA ASP A 128 -17.53 8.68 -10.03
C ASP A 128 -17.33 9.67 -8.87
N THR A 129 -16.52 9.29 -7.87
CA THR A 129 -16.34 10.10 -6.65
C THR A 129 -15.29 11.20 -6.81
N SER A 130 -14.23 10.95 -7.60
CA SER A 130 -13.18 11.93 -7.85
C SER A 130 -13.47 12.82 -9.06
N GLY A 131 -14.34 12.39 -9.98
CA GLY A 131 -14.55 13.06 -11.27
C GLY A 131 -13.36 12.96 -12.22
N VAL A 132 -12.35 12.14 -11.88
CA VAL A 132 -11.12 11.95 -12.66
C VAL A 132 -11.14 10.58 -13.31
N PHE A 133 -10.72 10.52 -14.58
CA PHE A 133 -10.61 9.28 -15.34
C PHE A 133 -9.67 8.27 -14.65
N VAL A 134 -10.15 7.03 -14.48
CA VAL A 134 -9.37 5.91 -13.92
C VAL A 134 -9.01 4.93 -15.03
N PRO A 135 -7.76 4.89 -15.52
CA PRO A 135 -7.38 4.06 -16.65
C PRO A 135 -7.25 2.57 -16.29
N GLU A 136 -6.85 2.27 -15.05
CA GLU A 136 -6.48 0.92 -14.61
C GLU A 136 -6.58 0.78 -13.09
N GLY A 137 -6.55 -0.47 -12.63
CA GLY A 137 -6.38 -0.82 -11.23
C GLY A 137 -5.33 -1.91 -11.07
N ILE A 138 -4.88 -2.17 -9.85
CA ILE A 138 -3.84 -3.15 -9.57
C ILE A 138 -4.37 -4.23 -8.62
N LEU A 139 -4.17 -5.48 -9.02
CA LEU A 139 -4.40 -6.64 -8.16
C LEU A 139 -3.06 -7.23 -7.74
N ILE A 140 -2.83 -7.38 -6.44
CA ILE A 140 -1.62 -7.99 -5.90
C ILE A 140 -1.93 -9.43 -5.46
N TYR A 141 -1.29 -10.42 -6.09
CA TYR A 141 -1.37 -11.84 -5.72
C TYR A 141 -0.01 -12.34 -5.30
N ASN A 142 0.14 -12.84 -4.07
CA ASN A 142 1.43 -13.34 -3.57
C ASN A 142 2.58 -12.37 -3.89
N ASN A 143 2.33 -11.07 -3.65
CA ASN A 143 3.24 -9.97 -3.92
C ASN A 143 3.58 -9.70 -5.39
N LEU A 144 2.89 -10.34 -6.33
CA LEU A 144 3.00 -10.07 -7.76
C LEU A 144 1.87 -9.13 -8.18
N PRO A 145 2.19 -7.94 -8.72
CA PRO A 145 1.19 -7.01 -9.21
C PRO A 145 0.68 -7.40 -10.60
N TYR A 146 -0.64 -7.32 -10.78
CA TYR A 146 -1.33 -7.46 -12.05
C TYR A 146 -2.07 -6.16 -12.33
N THR A 147 -1.59 -5.41 -13.32
CA THR A 147 -2.27 -4.22 -13.82
C THR A 147 -3.43 -4.63 -14.71
N ILE A 148 -4.64 -4.20 -14.36
CA ILE A 148 -5.87 -4.52 -15.07
C ILE A 148 -6.41 -3.23 -15.71
N PRO A 149 -6.42 -3.13 -17.05
CA PRO A 149 -6.99 -1.98 -17.74
C PRO A 149 -8.50 -1.86 -17.49
N PHE A 150 -8.96 -0.69 -17.06
CA PHE A 150 -10.38 -0.36 -16.93
C PHE A 150 -10.93 0.23 -18.24
N ASN A 151 -10.80 -0.58 -19.30
CA ASN A 151 -11.16 -0.21 -20.66
C ASN A 151 -12.68 -0.27 -20.91
N PRO A 152 -13.19 0.21 -22.08
CA PRO A 152 -14.62 0.19 -22.39
C PRO A 152 -15.28 -1.19 -22.29
N LYS A 153 -14.56 -2.27 -22.64
CA LYS A 153 -15.06 -3.63 -22.50
C LYS A 153 -15.31 -3.97 -21.03
N LEU A 154 -14.35 -3.74 -20.15
CA LEU A 154 -14.50 -4.05 -18.72
C LEU A 154 -15.56 -3.19 -18.04
N ARG A 155 -15.72 -1.93 -18.47
CA ARG A 155 -16.82 -1.06 -18.05
C ARG A 155 -18.18 -1.64 -18.43
N TYR A 156 -18.33 -2.08 -19.68
CA TYR A 156 -19.55 -2.73 -20.15
C TYR A 156 -19.85 -4.04 -19.40
N GLU A 157 -18.85 -4.88 -19.17
CA GLU A 157 -19.00 -6.13 -18.40
C GLU A 157 -19.47 -5.85 -16.97
N LEU A 158 -18.88 -4.86 -16.29
CA LEU A 158 -19.31 -4.44 -14.96
C LEU A 158 -20.77 -3.98 -14.96
N GLU A 159 -21.15 -3.11 -15.90
CA GLU A 159 -22.52 -2.62 -16.03
C GLU A 159 -23.52 -3.74 -16.32
N SER A 160 -23.15 -4.69 -17.18
CA SER A 160 -23.96 -5.86 -17.52
C SER A 160 -24.20 -6.76 -16.30
N VAL A 161 -23.14 -7.03 -15.53
CA VAL A 161 -23.24 -7.82 -14.29
C VAL A 161 -24.12 -7.10 -13.26
N MET A 162 -23.93 -5.80 -13.06
CA MET A 162 -24.77 -5.01 -12.16
C MET A 162 -26.25 -5.02 -12.58
N LYS A 163 -26.54 -4.90 -13.88
CA LYS A 163 -27.91 -4.99 -14.41
C LYS A 163 -28.51 -6.37 -14.15
N THR A 164 -27.74 -7.42 -14.36
CA THR A 164 -28.16 -8.81 -14.12
C THR A 164 -28.48 -9.03 -12.64
N MET A 165 -27.57 -8.62 -11.73
CA MET A 165 -27.78 -8.73 -10.29
C MET A 165 -29.06 -8.02 -9.84
N ARG A 166 -29.31 -6.79 -10.32
CA ARG A 166 -30.54 -6.06 -10.00
C ARG A 166 -31.79 -6.71 -10.57
N ALA A 167 -31.72 -7.26 -11.79
CA ALA A 167 -32.84 -7.97 -12.38
C ALA A 167 -33.21 -9.21 -11.57
N SER A 168 -32.20 -10.01 -11.18
CA SER A 168 -32.35 -11.17 -10.30
C SER A 168 -32.94 -10.81 -8.93
N LEU A 169 -32.51 -9.71 -8.33
CA LEU A 169 -33.06 -9.24 -7.05
C LEU A 169 -34.54 -8.85 -7.18
N ARG A 170 -34.93 -8.19 -8.28
CA ARG A 170 -36.33 -7.80 -8.52
C ARG A 170 -37.22 -9.00 -8.86
N SER A 171 -36.72 -9.96 -9.62
CA SER A 171 -37.49 -11.13 -10.01
C SER A 171 -37.61 -12.16 -8.89
N GLY A 172 -36.75 -12.09 -7.87
CA GLY A 172 -36.65 -13.11 -6.82
C GLY A 172 -36.13 -14.46 -7.33
N THR A 173 -35.66 -14.51 -8.57
CA THR A 173 -35.23 -15.74 -9.24
C THR A 173 -33.76 -15.63 -9.64
N VAL A 174 -32.97 -16.60 -9.19
CA VAL A 174 -31.55 -16.74 -9.53
C VAL A 174 -31.34 -18.18 -9.98
N ARG A 175 -30.68 -18.34 -11.12
CA ARG A 175 -30.26 -19.66 -11.61
C ARG A 175 -28.77 -19.85 -11.43
N ARG A 176 -28.36 -21.10 -11.26
CA ARG A 176 -26.95 -21.46 -11.19
C ARG A 176 -26.28 -21.19 -12.55
N ASN A 177 -25.10 -20.60 -12.54
CA ASN A 177 -24.30 -20.29 -13.75
C ASN A 177 -23.19 -21.33 -14.06
N HIS A 178 -23.25 -22.44 -13.33
CA HIS A 178 -22.33 -23.57 -13.24
C HIS A 178 -22.48 -24.71 -14.22
N ASN A 179 -21.54 -25.66 -14.24
CA ASN A 179 -21.75 -27.12 -14.16
C ASN A 179 -20.69 -27.84 -13.31
N ASP A 180 -19.87 -27.09 -12.56
CA ASP A 180 -18.79 -27.62 -11.72
C ASP A 180 -19.29 -28.03 -10.30
N PRO A 181 -19.26 -29.32 -9.91
CA PRO A 181 -19.61 -29.77 -8.56
C PRO A 181 -18.75 -29.17 -7.45
N ARG A 182 -17.48 -28.85 -7.73
CA ARG A 182 -16.55 -28.31 -6.73
C ARG A 182 -16.94 -26.91 -6.27
N ARG A 183 -17.54 -26.10 -7.15
CA ARG A 183 -18.07 -24.78 -6.78
C ARG A 183 -19.30 -24.92 -5.88
N CYS A 184 -20.17 -25.90 -6.14
CA CYS A 184 -21.29 -26.22 -5.25
C CYS A 184 -20.81 -26.73 -3.89
N ARG A 185 -19.75 -27.54 -3.85
CA ARG A 185 -19.19 -28.12 -2.61
C ARG A 185 -18.74 -27.07 -1.59
N HIS A 186 -18.21 -25.94 -2.03
CA HIS A 186 -17.73 -24.85 -1.16
C HIS A 186 -18.66 -23.63 -1.14
N CYS A 187 -19.86 -23.72 -1.71
CA CYS A 187 -20.81 -22.61 -1.73
C CYS A 187 -21.50 -22.49 -0.36
N SER A 188 -21.42 -21.32 0.26
CA SER A 188 -22.10 -21.04 1.54
C SER A 188 -23.63 -21.14 1.43
N MET A 189 -24.18 -20.95 0.24
CA MET A 189 -25.63 -21.02 -0.02
C MET A 189 -26.11 -22.43 -0.45
N LYS A 190 -25.24 -23.46 -0.40
CA LYS A 190 -25.55 -24.82 -0.87
C LYS A 190 -26.86 -25.36 -0.27
N HIS A 191 -27.10 -25.15 1.02
CA HIS A 191 -28.29 -25.67 1.73
C HIS A 191 -29.60 -25.02 1.29
N TYR A 192 -29.55 -23.83 0.67
CA TYR A 192 -30.72 -23.10 0.17
C TYR A 192 -30.87 -23.20 -1.35
N CYS A 193 -29.90 -23.81 -2.04
CA CYS A 193 -29.88 -23.88 -3.50
C CYS A 193 -30.60 -25.13 -3.99
N THR A 194 -31.61 -24.95 -4.83
CA THR A 194 -32.36 -26.05 -5.46
C THR A 194 -31.68 -26.63 -6.70
N GLU A 195 -30.61 -26.00 -7.18
CA GLU A 195 -29.90 -26.36 -8.43
C GLU A 195 -28.50 -26.94 -8.17
N VAL A 196 -28.24 -27.52 -6.99
CA VAL A 196 -26.92 -28.07 -6.63
C VAL A 196 -26.49 -29.17 -7.61
N VAL A 197 -25.27 -29.06 -8.15
CA VAL A 197 -24.68 -30.11 -8.99
C VAL A 197 -24.17 -31.23 -8.09
N GLN A 198 -24.61 -32.45 -8.35
CA GLN A 198 -24.13 -33.65 -7.67
C GLN A 198 -22.80 -34.11 -8.28
N GLU A 199 -21.89 -34.62 -7.44
CA GLU A 199 -20.72 -35.35 -7.93
C GLU A 199 -21.23 -36.69 -8.48
N VAL A 200 -21.00 -36.96 -9.76
CA VAL A 200 -21.20 -38.30 -10.31
C VAL A 200 -20.03 -39.12 -9.78
N GLY A 201 -20.35 -40.09 -8.91
CA GLY A 201 -19.37 -41.02 -8.32
C GLY A 201 -18.76 -41.95 -9.35
#